data_AF-A0A356SYT0-F1
#
_entry.id   AF-A0A356SYT0-F1
#
_cell.length_a   1.000
_cell.length_b   1.000
_cell.length_c   1.000
_cell.angle_alpha   90.00
_cell.angle_beta   90.00
_cell.angle_gamma   90.00
#
_symmetry.space_group_name_H-M   'P 1'
#
loop_
_entity.id
_entity.type
_entity.pdbx_description
1 polymer ?
#
loop_
_entity_poly.entity_id
_entity_poly.type
_entity_poly.pdbx_seq_one_letter_code
_entity_poly.pdbx_strand_id
1 'polypeptide(L)'
;MLEQLPDEIPVVSAVISQELQAPLGHLAILCATRGTPNMGLREALSTPALSALEGQLVRLDVAAQEHAIRPATRDEAERSWAARRPSQALTPQIDRGHRALQDVCDARIGDAPRIGAKAAQLGEVCAMGLPTPGGFAVPFFHYLRHLSRHHLADGLDAMLADDTFRSDPRARAENLAQLRAVIERSAVDPALLRDLRRRIAAFPGEPRVIFRSSTNAEDLPGFTGAGLYRSIVVSGGASEAEIADALRRVWASVWLSGAYEERDWYRIDHREVAMGVLIQPFVDGAVANGVAITANPFYEARPGYFINAQALGGSVTGAGGDEIPEQHLIYTYADDGPELELVSRSTRGDGALLLGEPELMQLHDALRRLDFALTPYWSGRANSVDVEFLVAGADRRVVILQARPFCVRYTEGQRARHHAERGACPPRAYPPARP
;
A
#
# COMPACT_ATOMS: atom_id res chain seq x y z
N MET A 1 -18.28 4.84 -13.41
CA MET A 1 -18.96 5.59 -12.35
C MET A 1 -19.40 4.61 -11.31
N LEU A 2 -19.37 4.98 -10.03
CA LEU A 2 -19.61 4.06 -8.92
C LEU A 2 -20.58 4.72 -7.95
N GLU A 3 -21.53 3.94 -7.43
CA GLU A 3 -22.39 4.37 -6.34
C GLU A 3 -21.56 4.48 -5.05
N GLN A 4 -20.93 3.36 -4.69
CA GLN A 4 -19.98 3.25 -3.57
C GLN A 4 -18.61 2.81 -4.07
N LEU A 5 -17.58 3.15 -3.30
CA LEU A 5 -16.21 2.81 -3.66
C LEU A 5 -15.89 1.37 -3.28
N PRO A 6 -15.44 0.54 -4.23
CA PRO A 6 -14.93 -0.77 -3.89
C PRO A 6 -13.57 -0.63 -3.19
N ASP A 7 -13.20 -1.65 -2.41
CA ASP A 7 -11.87 -1.75 -1.79
C ASP A 7 -10.73 -1.73 -2.83
N GLU A 8 -11.01 -2.21 -4.04
CA GLU A 8 -10.07 -2.27 -5.16
C GLU A 8 -10.73 -1.78 -6.46
N ILE A 9 -9.97 -1.03 -7.26
CA ILE A 9 -10.33 -0.70 -8.64
C ILE A 9 -9.26 -1.20 -9.61
N PRO A 10 -9.65 -1.62 -10.83
CA PRO A 10 -8.68 -1.83 -11.88
C PRO A 10 -7.96 -0.52 -12.26
N VAL A 11 -6.97 -0.60 -13.14
CA VAL A 11 -6.40 0.59 -13.78
C VAL A 11 -7.51 1.28 -14.58
N VAL A 12 -7.94 2.44 -14.12
CA VAL A 12 -8.96 3.25 -14.78
C VAL A 12 -8.45 4.64 -15.12
N SER A 13 -9.05 5.24 -16.14
CA SER A 13 -8.67 6.57 -16.61
C SER A 13 -9.16 7.70 -15.71
N ALA A 14 -10.25 7.46 -14.98
CA ALA A 14 -10.87 8.37 -14.02
C ALA A 14 -11.84 7.60 -13.10
N VAL A 15 -12.08 8.13 -11.90
CA VAL A 15 -13.10 7.65 -10.96
C VAL A 15 -14.10 8.79 -10.69
N ILE A 16 -15.38 8.47 -10.78
CA ILE A 16 -16.50 9.31 -10.33
C ILE A 16 -17.30 8.48 -9.34
N SER A 17 -17.33 8.90 -8.08
CA SER A 17 -18.10 8.28 -6.99
C SER A 17 -19.22 9.21 -6.51
N GLN A 18 -20.37 8.66 -6.09
CA GLN A 18 -21.42 9.51 -5.49
C GLN A 18 -21.10 9.95 -4.06
N GLU A 19 -20.29 9.17 -3.36
CA GLU A 19 -19.82 9.45 -2.01
C GLU A 19 -18.52 10.27 -2.03
N LEU A 20 -18.40 11.17 -1.04
CA LEU A 20 -17.15 11.89 -0.78
C LEU A 20 -16.15 10.93 -0.13
N GLN A 21 -14.90 11.01 -0.56
CA GLN A 21 -13.86 10.09 -0.12
C GLN A 21 -13.06 10.68 1.03
N ALA A 22 -12.61 9.84 1.97
CA ALA A 22 -11.58 10.26 2.91
C ALA A 22 -10.27 10.53 2.14
N PRO A 23 -9.53 11.62 2.46
CA PRO A 23 -8.27 11.95 1.78
C PRO A 23 -7.21 10.83 1.84
N LEU A 24 -7.25 9.98 2.86
CA LEU A 24 -6.36 8.84 3.05
C LEU A 24 -6.96 7.50 2.63
N GLY A 25 -8.06 7.53 1.86
CA GLY A 25 -8.63 6.31 1.32
C GLY A 25 -7.62 5.56 0.46
N HIS A 26 -7.59 4.23 0.54
CA HIS A 26 -6.69 3.39 -0.28
C HIS A 26 -6.82 3.74 -1.77
N LEU A 27 -8.06 3.94 -2.21
CA LEU A 27 -8.39 4.39 -3.54
C LEU A 27 -7.90 5.82 -3.84
N ALA A 28 -8.05 6.75 -2.92
CA ALA A 28 -7.59 8.13 -3.09
C ALA A 28 -6.06 8.18 -3.23
N ILE A 29 -5.33 7.41 -2.42
CA ILE A 29 -3.88 7.22 -2.50
C ILE A 29 -3.50 6.59 -3.85
N LEU A 30 -4.20 5.54 -4.27
CA LEU A 30 -3.96 4.86 -5.53
C LEU A 30 -4.18 5.79 -6.73
N CYS A 31 -5.29 6.54 -6.75
CA CYS A 31 -5.59 7.52 -7.77
C CYS A 31 -4.58 8.66 -7.80
N ALA A 32 -4.17 9.19 -6.64
CA ALA A 32 -3.14 10.22 -6.55
C ALA A 32 -1.79 9.74 -7.10
N THR A 33 -1.43 8.49 -6.79
CA THR A 33 -0.19 7.85 -7.27
C THR A 33 -0.22 7.68 -8.80
N ARG A 34 -1.34 7.19 -9.36
CA ARG A 34 -1.55 7.02 -10.81
C ARG A 34 -1.70 8.34 -11.58
N GLY A 35 -1.99 9.44 -10.89
CA GLY A 35 -2.50 10.66 -11.54
C GLY A 35 -3.86 10.42 -12.21
N THR A 36 -4.65 9.50 -11.68
CA THR A 36 -6.02 9.22 -12.11
C THR A 36 -6.94 10.27 -11.47
N PRO A 37 -7.68 11.07 -12.26
CA PRO A 37 -8.70 11.97 -11.73
C PRO A 37 -9.70 11.21 -10.86
N ASN A 38 -9.97 11.73 -9.67
CA ASN A 38 -10.79 11.10 -8.66
C ASN A 38 -11.75 12.14 -8.08
N MET A 39 -13.04 12.01 -8.41
CA MET A 39 -14.06 13.00 -8.10
C MET A 39 -15.22 12.37 -7.33
N GLY A 40 -15.58 12.97 -6.20
CA GLY A 40 -16.87 12.76 -5.56
C GLY A 40 -17.91 13.72 -6.16
N LEU A 41 -18.95 13.19 -6.78
CA LEU A 41 -20.06 13.94 -7.37
C LEU A 41 -21.38 13.30 -6.96
N ARG A 42 -22.10 13.94 -6.03
CA ARG A 42 -23.43 13.48 -5.60
C ARG A 42 -24.34 13.36 -6.81
N GLU A 43 -25.19 12.32 -6.83
CA GLU A 43 -26.18 12.09 -7.89
C GLU A 43 -25.54 11.85 -9.28
N ALA A 44 -24.26 11.46 -9.34
CA ALA A 44 -23.57 11.22 -10.61
C ALA A 44 -24.27 10.17 -11.50
N LEU A 45 -24.80 9.09 -10.92
CA LEU A 45 -25.48 8.04 -11.71
C LEU A 45 -26.85 8.47 -12.24
N SER A 46 -27.50 9.44 -11.58
CA SER A 46 -28.78 10.02 -12.00
C SER A 46 -28.63 11.28 -12.85
N THR A 47 -27.40 11.74 -13.11
CA THR A 47 -27.14 12.94 -13.91
C THR A 47 -27.25 12.62 -15.41
N PRO A 48 -28.25 13.15 -16.15
CA PRO A 48 -28.50 12.74 -17.54
C PRO A 48 -27.32 12.95 -18.48
N ALA A 49 -26.54 14.01 -18.27
CA ALA A 49 -25.35 14.30 -19.07
C ALA A 49 -24.24 13.24 -18.91
N LEU A 50 -24.14 12.60 -17.74
CA LEU A 50 -23.18 11.52 -17.48
C LEU A 50 -23.70 10.18 -18.00
N SER A 51 -24.98 9.87 -17.79
CA SER A 51 -25.60 8.66 -18.32
C SER A 51 -25.53 8.59 -19.85
N ALA A 52 -25.64 9.74 -20.53
CA ALA A 52 -25.52 9.83 -21.99
C ALA A 52 -24.14 9.43 -22.54
N LEU A 53 -23.10 9.38 -21.68
CA LEU A 53 -21.72 9.03 -22.05
C LEU A 53 -21.37 7.57 -21.75
N GLU A 54 -22.30 6.78 -21.24
CA GLU A 54 -22.06 5.37 -20.93
C GLU A 54 -21.64 4.57 -22.18
N GLY A 55 -20.59 3.75 -22.02
CA GLY A 55 -20.00 2.97 -23.12
C GLY A 55 -19.11 3.79 -24.08
N GLN A 56 -18.97 5.11 -23.90
CA GLN A 56 -18.14 5.96 -24.76
C GLN A 56 -16.78 6.25 -24.12
N LEU A 57 -15.79 6.55 -24.97
CA LEU A 57 -14.55 7.16 -24.52
C LEU A 57 -14.82 8.62 -24.13
N VAL A 58 -14.32 9.02 -22.97
CA VAL A 58 -14.52 10.37 -22.43
C VAL A 58 -13.21 11.00 -21.99
N ARG A 59 -13.17 12.33 -22.06
CA ARG A 59 -12.20 13.16 -21.37
C ARG A 59 -12.87 13.73 -20.13
N LEU A 60 -12.26 13.53 -18.97
CA LEU A 60 -12.66 14.13 -17.70
C LEU A 60 -11.53 15.02 -17.18
N ASP A 61 -11.83 16.29 -16.97
CA ASP A 61 -10.97 17.25 -16.29
C ASP A 61 -11.58 17.55 -14.91
N VAL A 62 -10.81 17.42 -13.83
CA VAL A 62 -11.26 17.62 -12.44
C VAL A 62 -10.36 18.64 -11.76
N ALA A 63 -10.96 19.71 -11.24
CA ALA A 63 -10.34 20.73 -10.41
C ALA A 63 -10.94 20.70 -8.99
N ALA A 64 -10.47 21.58 -8.09
CA ALA A 64 -10.89 21.58 -6.69
C ALA A 64 -12.39 21.82 -6.48
N GLN A 65 -13.03 22.61 -7.34
CA GLN A 65 -14.46 22.96 -7.25
C GLN A 65 -15.21 22.84 -8.59
N GLU A 66 -14.51 22.41 -9.65
CA GLU A 66 -15.04 22.41 -11.02
C GLU A 66 -14.68 21.09 -11.71
N HIS A 67 -15.51 20.68 -12.66
CA HIS A 67 -15.22 19.54 -13.52
C HIS A 67 -15.80 19.75 -14.91
N ALA A 68 -15.20 19.11 -15.91
CA ALA A 68 -15.70 19.06 -17.27
C ALA A 68 -15.59 17.64 -17.82
N ILE A 69 -16.63 17.16 -18.49
CA ILE A 69 -16.65 15.86 -19.14
C ILE A 69 -17.19 15.98 -20.57
N ARG A 70 -16.54 15.31 -21.52
CA ARG A 70 -16.97 15.27 -22.92
C ARG A 70 -16.57 13.96 -23.59
N PRO A 71 -17.18 13.58 -24.73
CA PRO A 71 -16.67 12.51 -25.58
C PRO A 71 -15.21 12.77 -25.99
N ALA A 72 -14.44 11.70 -26.11
CA ALA A 72 -13.06 11.71 -26.56
C ALA A 72 -12.85 10.71 -27.71
N THR A 73 -11.90 11.04 -28.58
CA THR A 73 -11.45 10.12 -29.62
C THR A 73 -10.49 9.06 -29.05
N ARG A 74 -10.31 7.95 -29.77
CA ARG A 74 -9.32 6.92 -29.42
C ARG A 74 -7.91 7.51 -29.37
N ASP A 75 -7.53 8.31 -30.35
CA ASP A 75 -6.21 8.96 -30.39
C ASP A 75 -5.98 9.90 -29.20
N GLU A 76 -7.00 10.66 -28.77
CA GLU A 76 -6.91 11.48 -27.56
C GLU A 76 -6.69 10.61 -26.32
N ALA A 77 -7.42 9.51 -26.19
CA ALA A 77 -7.30 8.58 -25.08
C ALA A 77 -5.91 7.92 -25.04
N GLU A 78 -5.43 7.42 -26.19
CA GLU A 78 -4.11 6.79 -26.32
C GLU A 78 -2.98 7.74 -25.98
N ARG A 79 -3.04 9.00 -26.47
CA ARG A 79 -2.08 10.05 -26.08
C ARG A 79 -2.12 10.33 -24.58
N SER A 80 -3.31 10.42 -23.98
CA SER A 80 -3.47 10.64 -22.53
C SER A 80 -2.91 9.48 -21.70
N TRP A 81 -3.13 8.24 -22.12
CA TRP A 81 -2.59 7.06 -21.45
C TRP A 81 -1.08 6.99 -21.60
N ALA A 82 -0.55 7.21 -22.80
CA ALA A 82 0.89 7.22 -23.06
C ALA A 82 1.62 8.30 -22.24
N ALA A 83 1.01 9.46 -22.05
CA ALA A 83 1.58 10.55 -21.25
C ALA A 83 1.61 10.26 -19.73
N ARG A 84 0.72 9.39 -19.24
CA ARG A 84 0.64 9.02 -17.81
C ARG A 84 1.44 7.77 -17.44
N ARG A 85 1.69 6.90 -18.41
CA ARG A 85 2.53 5.71 -18.20
C ARG A 85 4.00 6.13 -18.14
N PRO A 86 4.84 5.44 -17.34
CA PRO A 86 6.29 5.58 -17.45
C PRO A 86 6.74 5.41 -18.90
N SER A 87 7.67 6.26 -19.37
CA SER A 87 8.20 6.20 -20.72
C SER A 87 9.21 5.06 -20.91
N GLN A 88 9.84 4.62 -19.83
CA GLN A 88 10.81 3.52 -19.79
C GLN A 88 10.25 2.35 -18.98
N ALA A 89 10.69 1.15 -19.32
CA ALA A 89 10.42 -0.03 -18.52
C ALA A 89 11.16 0.07 -17.18
N LEU A 90 10.50 -0.40 -16.12
CA LEU A 90 11.06 -0.46 -14.78
C LEU A 90 11.50 -1.90 -14.49
N THR A 91 12.76 -2.09 -14.15
CA THR A 91 13.31 -3.40 -13.82
C THR A 91 13.58 -3.46 -12.32
N PRO A 92 12.75 -4.17 -11.52
CA PRO A 92 13.01 -4.38 -10.10
C PRO A 92 14.39 -4.98 -9.85
N GLN A 93 15.06 -4.54 -8.77
CA GLN A 93 16.28 -5.20 -8.33
C GLN A 93 15.94 -6.51 -7.61
N ILE A 94 16.77 -7.53 -7.83
CA ILE A 94 16.56 -8.85 -7.24
C ILE A 94 17.89 -9.55 -6.92
N ASP A 95 18.03 -9.94 -5.66
CA ASP A 95 19.06 -10.82 -5.15
C ASP A 95 18.52 -12.25 -5.17
N ARG A 96 19.07 -13.04 -6.09
CA ARG A 96 18.68 -14.44 -6.31
C ARG A 96 19.46 -15.41 -5.42
N GLY A 97 20.45 -14.94 -4.67
CA GLY A 97 21.41 -15.78 -3.95
C GLY A 97 21.09 -15.94 -2.46
N HIS A 98 20.41 -14.97 -1.85
CA HIS A 98 20.16 -14.97 -0.41
C HIS A 98 19.11 -16.01 0.01
N ARG A 99 19.51 -17.00 0.84
CA ARG A 99 18.66 -18.16 1.20
C ARG A 99 18.10 -18.13 2.61
N ALA A 100 18.82 -17.50 3.54
CA ALA A 100 18.49 -17.56 4.96
C ALA A 100 17.22 -16.74 5.23
N LEU A 101 16.30 -17.26 6.06
CA LEU A 101 15.21 -16.40 6.54
C LEU A 101 15.83 -15.33 7.45
N GLN A 102 15.41 -14.09 7.25
CA GLN A 102 16.01 -12.92 7.88
C GLN A 102 15.05 -12.37 8.94
N ASP A 103 15.53 -12.19 10.17
CA ASP A 103 14.70 -11.62 11.22
C ASP A 103 14.45 -10.14 10.90
N VAL A 104 13.21 -9.66 11.11
CA VAL A 104 12.79 -8.33 10.66
C VAL A 104 13.66 -7.24 11.28
N CYS A 105 14.00 -7.34 12.57
CA CYS A 105 14.77 -6.32 13.26
C CYS A 105 16.25 -6.26 12.83
N ASP A 106 16.73 -7.29 12.14
CA ASP A 106 18.06 -7.31 11.51
C ASP A 106 18.02 -6.84 10.06
N ALA A 107 16.84 -6.64 9.48
CA ALA A 107 16.67 -6.13 8.12
C ALA A 107 16.82 -4.60 8.06
N ARG A 108 17.32 -4.12 6.93
CA ARG A 108 17.43 -2.69 6.59
C ARG A 108 16.81 -2.45 5.23
N ILE A 109 16.51 -1.19 4.87
CA ILE A 109 15.93 -0.87 3.55
C ILE A 109 16.79 -1.40 2.40
N GLY A 110 18.12 -1.45 2.57
CA GLY A 110 19.05 -2.02 1.58
C GLY A 110 18.82 -3.51 1.28
N ASP A 111 18.07 -4.24 2.13
CA ASP A 111 17.69 -5.64 1.92
C ASP A 111 16.42 -5.80 1.06
N ALA A 112 15.76 -4.72 0.63
CA ALA A 112 14.60 -4.79 -0.24
C ALA A 112 14.80 -5.68 -1.49
N PRO A 113 15.99 -5.69 -2.15
CA PRO A 113 16.25 -6.60 -3.27
C PRO A 113 16.29 -8.09 -2.91
N ARG A 114 16.28 -8.50 -1.63
CA ARG A 114 16.26 -9.94 -1.23
C ARG A 114 14.99 -10.37 -0.51
N ILE A 115 14.34 -9.48 0.24
CA ILE A 115 13.17 -9.80 1.08
C ILE A 115 11.94 -8.92 0.78
N GLY A 116 12.08 -7.98 -0.16
CA GLY A 116 11.03 -7.05 -0.56
C GLY A 116 10.89 -5.82 0.32
N ALA A 117 10.17 -4.83 -0.22
CA ALA A 117 10.00 -3.50 0.33
C ALA A 117 9.47 -3.49 1.76
N LYS A 118 8.31 -4.14 1.99
CA LYS A 118 7.63 -4.12 3.29
C LYS A 118 8.47 -4.70 4.42
N ALA A 119 9.12 -5.83 4.18
CA ALA A 119 9.96 -6.47 5.19
C ALA A 119 11.19 -5.60 5.52
N ALA A 120 11.84 -5.04 4.50
CA ALA A 120 13.00 -4.18 4.65
C ALA A 120 12.66 -2.85 5.36
N GLN A 121 11.53 -2.24 5.02
CA GLN A 121 11.02 -1.02 5.65
C GLN A 121 10.64 -1.25 7.11
N LEU A 122 9.92 -2.34 7.42
CA LEU A 122 9.59 -2.67 8.81
C LEU A 122 10.85 -2.97 9.64
N GLY A 123 11.93 -3.46 9.01
CA GLY A 123 13.22 -3.60 9.66
C GLY A 123 13.81 -2.29 10.15
N GLU A 124 13.70 -1.20 9.38
CA GLU A 124 14.08 0.13 9.86
C GLU A 124 13.24 0.60 11.03
N VAL A 125 11.91 0.38 10.96
CA VAL A 125 11.00 0.71 12.06
C VAL A 125 11.43 -0.02 13.34
N CYS A 126 11.73 -1.32 13.25
CA CYS A 126 12.20 -2.08 14.41
C CYS A 126 13.58 -1.60 14.91
N ALA A 127 14.50 -1.27 13.99
CA ALA A 127 15.82 -0.76 14.35
C ALA A 127 15.79 0.59 15.10
N MET A 128 14.73 1.39 14.88
CA MET A 128 14.47 2.63 15.63
C MET A 128 13.91 2.39 17.04
N GLY A 129 13.69 1.13 17.43
CA GLY A 129 13.10 0.76 18.71
C GLY A 129 11.61 1.06 18.81
N LEU A 130 10.94 1.29 17.68
CA LEU A 130 9.48 1.46 17.65
C LEU A 130 8.80 0.10 17.81
N PRO A 131 7.66 0.01 18.53
CA PRO A 131 6.94 -1.25 18.66
C PRO A 131 6.47 -1.75 17.29
N THR A 132 6.85 -2.97 16.94
CA THR A 132 6.38 -3.70 15.75
C THR A 132 5.96 -5.11 16.14
N PRO A 133 5.23 -5.84 15.29
CA PRO A 133 4.96 -7.26 15.53
C PRO A 133 6.22 -8.14 15.48
N GLY A 134 7.37 -7.60 15.05
CA GLY A 134 8.57 -8.39 14.78
C GLY A 134 8.35 -9.39 13.65
N GLY A 135 8.83 -10.62 13.82
CA GLY A 135 8.74 -11.68 12.83
C GLY A 135 10.01 -11.84 11.99
N PHE A 136 9.87 -12.51 10.86
CA PHE A 136 10.98 -12.80 9.94
C PHE A 136 10.50 -12.82 8.49
N ALA A 137 11.41 -12.60 7.55
CA ALA A 137 11.13 -12.57 6.13
C ALA A 137 11.68 -13.83 5.42
N VAL A 138 10.88 -14.36 4.51
CA VAL A 138 11.27 -15.40 3.54
C VAL A 138 11.83 -14.72 2.29
N PRO A 139 13.10 -14.96 1.93
CA PRO A 139 13.72 -14.32 0.76
C PRO A 139 13.16 -14.77 -0.57
N PHE A 140 13.38 -13.95 -1.60
CA PHE A 140 13.01 -14.23 -3.00
C PHE A 140 13.56 -15.53 -3.55
N PHE A 141 14.73 -15.98 -3.06
CA PHE A 141 15.33 -17.25 -3.44
C PHE A 141 14.31 -18.42 -3.39
N HIS A 142 13.48 -18.48 -2.35
CA HIS A 142 12.54 -19.60 -2.19
C HIS A 142 11.39 -19.53 -3.20
N TYR A 143 10.89 -18.33 -3.51
CA TYR A 143 9.90 -18.11 -4.57
C TYR A 143 10.45 -18.52 -5.94
N LEU A 144 11.63 -18.00 -6.30
CA LEU A 144 12.26 -18.29 -7.58
C LEU A 144 12.58 -19.78 -7.74
N ARG A 145 13.07 -20.42 -6.66
CA ARG A 145 13.36 -21.85 -6.64
C ARG A 145 12.07 -22.67 -6.73
N HIS A 146 10.96 -22.22 -6.16
CA HIS A 146 9.64 -22.85 -6.33
C HIS A 146 9.22 -22.82 -7.79
N LEU A 147 9.27 -21.67 -8.45
CA LEU A 147 8.93 -21.57 -9.87
C LEU A 147 9.83 -22.45 -10.75
N SER A 148 11.14 -22.41 -10.52
CA SER A 148 12.11 -23.18 -11.31
C SER A 148 11.94 -24.70 -11.15
N ARG A 149 11.76 -25.19 -9.92
CA ARG A 149 11.60 -26.63 -9.64
C ARG A 149 10.37 -27.25 -10.28
N HIS A 150 9.33 -26.46 -10.48
CA HIS A 150 8.07 -26.90 -11.08
C HIS A 150 7.97 -26.51 -12.56
N HIS A 151 9.10 -26.15 -13.19
CA HIS A 151 9.20 -25.78 -14.60
C HIS A 151 8.24 -24.65 -15.03
N LEU A 152 7.92 -23.74 -14.09
CA LEU A 152 6.98 -22.64 -14.32
C LEU A 152 7.66 -21.43 -14.97
N ALA A 153 8.98 -21.31 -14.85
CA ALA A 153 9.74 -20.20 -15.42
C ALA A 153 9.68 -20.20 -16.96
N ASP A 154 9.91 -21.36 -17.59
CA ASP A 154 9.88 -21.47 -19.06
C ASP A 154 8.47 -21.22 -19.62
N GLY A 155 7.44 -21.76 -18.95
CA GLY A 155 6.05 -21.52 -19.31
C GLY A 155 5.61 -20.07 -19.13
N LEU A 156 6.17 -19.38 -18.13
CA LEU A 156 5.90 -17.97 -17.89
C LEU A 156 6.46 -17.10 -19.02
N ASP A 157 7.69 -17.35 -19.47
CA ASP A 157 8.29 -16.58 -20.56
C ASP A 157 7.51 -16.72 -21.87
N ALA A 158 7.07 -17.94 -22.19
CA ALA A 158 6.21 -18.20 -23.34
C ALA A 158 4.86 -17.49 -23.21
N MET A 159 4.22 -17.56 -22.04
CA MET A 159 2.94 -16.88 -21.77
C MET A 159 3.05 -15.36 -21.92
N LEU A 160 4.11 -14.75 -21.39
CA LEU A 160 4.34 -13.30 -21.49
C LEU A 160 4.69 -12.84 -22.91
N ALA A 161 5.24 -13.73 -23.74
CA ALA A 161 5.57 -13.45 -25.14
C ALA A 161 4.39 -13.66 -26.11
N ASP A 162 3.35 -14.39 -25.68
CA ASP A 162 2.19 -14.73 -26.51
C ASP A 162 1.34 -13.49 -26.87
N ASP A 163 1.02 -13.35 -28.16
CA ASP A 163 0.27 -12.20 -28.68
C ASP A 163 -1.18 -12.18 -28.20
N THR A 164 -1.80 -13.35 -28.00
CA THR A 164 -3.16 -13.46 -27.49
C THR A 164 -3.21 -12.99 -26.04
N PHE A 165 -2.26 -13.43 -25.20
CA PHE A 165 -2.11 -12.96 -23.83
C PHE A 165 -1.95 -11.43 -23.77
N ARG A 166 -1.15 -10.85 -24.66
CA ARG A 166 -0.88 -9.40 -24.67
C ARG A 166 -2.08 -8.58 -25.16
N SER A 167 -2.85 -9.09 -26.10
CA SER A 167 -3.91 -8.32 -26.78
C SER A 167 -5.34 -8.61 -26.29
N ASP A 168 -5.62 -9.80 -25.74
CA ASP A 168 -6.94 -10.19 -25.26
C ASP A 168 -6.97 -10.25 -23.71
N PRO A 169 -7.66 -9.30 -23.05
CA PRO A 169 -7.81 -9.28 -21.60
C PRO A 169 -8.47 -10.54 -21.01
N ARG A 170 -9.36 -11.22 -21.76
CA ARG A 170 -10.02 -12.43 -21.27
C ARG A 170 -9.05 -13.60 -21.27
N ALA A 171 -8.38 -13.85 -22.39
CA ALA A 171 -7.34 -14.87 -22.49
C ALA A 171 -6.24 -14.63 -21.45
N ARG A 172 -5.84 -13.37 -21.24
CA ARG A 172 -4.87 -13.02 -20.20
C ARG A 172 -5.33 -13.40 -18.80
N ALA A 173 -6.56 -13.03 -18.42
CA ALA A 173 -7.11 -13.36 -17.11
C ALA A 173 -7.19 -14.87 -16.87
N GLU A 174 -7.57 -15.65 -17.88
CA GLU A 174 -7.61 -17.11 -17.84
C GLU A 174 -6.21 -17.72 -17.64
N ASN A 175 -5.23 -17.29 -18.45
CA ASN A 175 -3.84 -17.73 -18.33
C ASN A 175 -3.24 -17.42 -16.94
N LEU A 176 -3.48 -16.21 -16.42
CA LEU A 176 -3.07 -15.82 -15.07
C LEU A 176 -3.73 -16.68 -13.99
N ALA A 177 -5.01 -17.01 -14.15
CA ALA A 177 -5.71 -17.92 -13.22
C ALA A 177 -5.12 -19.35 -13.27
N GLN A 178 -4.81 -19.86 -14.46
CA GLN A 178 -4.16 -21.17 -14.62
C GLN A 178 -2.78 -21.20 -13.97
N LEU A 179 -1.94 -20.18 -14.21
CA LEU A 179 -0.61 -20.05 -13.59
C LEU A 179 -0.72 -20.07 -12.05
N ARG A 180 -1.63 -19.28 -11.49
CA ARG A 180 -1.88 -19.27 -10.04
C ARG A 180 -2.28 -20.65 -9.53
N ALA A 181 -3.21 -21.33 -10.20
CA ALA A 181 -3.67 -22.66 -9.80
C ALA A 181 -2.53 -23.70 -9.84
N VAL A 182 -1.53 -23.53 -10.69
CA VAL A 182 -0.34 -24.40 -10.71
C VAL A 182 0.59 -24.08 -9.54
N ILE A 183 0.89 -22.79 -9.30
CA ILE A 183 1.69 -22.36 -8.13
C ILE A 183 1.06 -22.86 -6.81
N GLU A 184 -0.26 -22.74 -6.69
CA GLU A 184 -1.08 -23.14 -5.53
C GLU A 184 -1.27 -24.64 -5.37
N ARG A 185 -0.87 -25.48 -6.33
CA ARG A 185 -0.89 -26.96 -6.20
C ARG A 185 0.51 -27.57 -6.12
N SER A 186 1.52 -26.83 -6.53
CA SER A 186 2.92 -27.25 -6.51
C SER A 186 3.44 -27.45 -5.08
N ALA A 187 4.26 -28.49 -4.85
CA ALA A 187 4.80 -28.79 -3.52
C ALA A 187 5.86 -27.76 -3.07
N VAL A 188 5.78 -27.31 -1.82
CA VAL A 188 6.81 -26.45 -1.20
C VAL A 188 7.98 -27.30 -0.72
N ASP A 189 9.20 -26.75 -0.76
CA ASP A 189 10.41 -27.42 -0.27
C ASP A 189 10.24 -27.88 1.20
N PRO A 190 10.32 -29.19 1.51
CA PRO A 190 10.18 -29.69 2.87
C PRO A 190 11.20 -29.09 3.85
N ALA A 191 12.40 -28.73 3.39
CA ALA A 191 13.40 -28.09 4.24
C ALA A 191 12.94 -26.68 4.67
N LEU A 192 12.38 -25.91 3.73
CA LEU A 192 11.81 -24.60 4.03
C LEU A 192 10.64 -24.74 5.01
N LEU A 193 9.71 -25.67 4.78
CA LEU A 193 8.56 -25.86 5.68
C LEU A 193 8.98 -26.17 7.12
N ARG A 194 9.98 -27.03 7.31
CA ARG A 194 10.52 -27.32 8.64
C ARG A 194 11.14 -26.09 9.30
N ASP A 195 11.86 -25.27 8.54
CA ASP A 195 12.44 -24.02 9.04
C ASP A 195 11.36 -22.99 9.41
N LEU A 196 10.34 -22.83 8.57
CA LEU A 196 9.20 -21.96 8.83
C LEU A 196 8.45 -22.40 10.08
N ARG A 197 8.11 -23.69 10.19
CA ARG A 197 7.41 -24.24 11.37
C ARG A 197 8.21 -24.03 12.65
N ARG A 198 9.53 -24.24 12.61
CA ARG A 198 10.41 -24.01 13.75
C ARG A 198 10.40 -22.55 14.20
N ARG A 199 10.51 -21.59 13.26
CA ARG A 199 10.51 -20.16 13.60
C ARG A 199 9.13 -19.67 14.06
N ILE A 200 8.05 -20.16 13.45
CA ILE A 200 6.68 -19.86 13.86
C ILE A 200 6.41 -20.37 15.28
N ALA A 201 6.81 -21.60 15.60
CA ALA A 201 6.66 -22.18 16.94
C ALA A 201 7.49 -21.45 18.01
N ALA A 202 8.47 -20.63 17.61
CA ALA A 202 9.25 -19.80 18.52
C ALA A 202 8.55 -18.46 18.87
N PHE A 203 7.44 -18.13 18.23
CA PHE A 203 6.66 -16.95 18.61
C PHE A 203 6.01 -17.15 19.99
N PRO A 204 6.11 -16.16 20.90
CA PRO A 204 5.62 -16.31 22.26
C PRO A 204 4.09 -16.37 22.29
N GLY A 205 3.54 -17.35 23.02
CA GLY A 205 2.10 -17.49 23.25
C GLY A 205 1.31 -18.16 22.12
N GLU A 206 1.99 -18.80 21.16
CA GLU A 206 1.37 -19.48 20.00
C GLU A 206 0.30 -18.62 19.29
N PRO A 207 0.63 -17.36 18.93
CA PRO A 207 -0.35 -16.45 18.35
C PRO A 207 -0.75 -16.94 16.97
N ARG A 208 -1.90 -16.47 16.47
CA ARG A 208 -2.16 -16.55 15.02
C ARG A 208 -0.99 -15.93 14.26
N VAL A 209 -0.76 -16.35 13.02
CA VAL A 209 0.38 -15.91 12.22
C VAL A 209 -0.10 -15.33 10.91
N ILE A 210 0.43 -14.18 10.52
CA ILE A 210 0.14 -13.56 9.23
C ILE A 210 1.33 -13.68 8.28
N PHE A 211 1.04 -14.11 7.05
CA PHE A 211 1.95 -14.18 5.92
C PHE A 211 1.61 -13.00 5.01
N ARG A 212 2.42 -11.94 5.05
CA ARG A 212 2.26 -10.73 4.24
C ARG A 212 3.15 -10.80 3.01
N SER A 213 2.60 -10.43 1.86
CA SER A 213 3.38 -10.18 0.65
C SER A 213 4.42 -9.08 0.87
N SER A 214 5.62 -9.27 0.33
CA SER A 214 6.69 -8.27 0.33
C SER A 214 7.44 -8.38 -1.00
N THR A 215 7.05 -7.59 -1.99
CA THR A 215 7.65 -7.65 -3.34
C THR A 215 8.80 -6.67 -3.51
N ASN A 216 9.65 -6.90 -4.53
CA ASN A 216 10.64 -5.91 -4.98
C ASN A 216 10.08 -4.82 -5.91
N ALA A 217 8.82 -4.95 -6.32
CA ALA A 217 8.15 -3.95 -7.17
C ALA A 217 7.56 -2.79 -6.37
N GLU A 218 7.18 -3.03 -5.11
CA GLU A 218 6.44 -2.08 -4.25
C GLU A 218 7.14 -0.74 -3.98
N ASP A 219 8.47 -0.66 -4.16
CA ASP A 219 9.27 0.55 -3.94
C ASP A 219 9.74 1.25 -5.23
N LEU A 220 9.23 0.78 -6.39
CA LEU A 220 9.58 1.40 -7.66
C LEU A 220 8.97 2.81 -7.77
N PRO A 221 9.70 3.77 -8.37
CA PRO A 221 9.22 5.14 -8.49
C PRO A 221 7.83 5.22 -9.15
N GLY A 222 6.89 5.82 -8.43
CA GLY A 222 5.52 6.01 -8.92
C GLY A 222 4.63 4.76 -8.86
N PHE A 223 5.13 3.61 -8.45
CA PHE A 223 4.32 2.39 -8.28
C PHE A 223 4.04 2.14 -6.79
N THR A 224 2.83 1.70 -6.47
CA THR A 224 2.47 1.24 -5.11
C THR A 224 1.78 -0.11 -5.22
N GLY A 225 2.21 -1.08 -4.39
CA GLY A 225 1.56 -2.39 -4.29
C GLY A 225 0.43 -2.43 -3.28
N ALA A 226 -0.09 -1.28 -2.87
CA ALA A 226 -1.17 -1.19 -1.91
C ALA A 226 -2.40 -1.97 -2.44
N GLY A 227 -2.83 -2.99 -1.70
CA GLY A 227 -4.02 -3.79 -2.03
C GLY A 227 -3.87 -4.73 -3.23
N LEU A 228 -2.68 -4.83 -3.85
CA LEU A 228 -2.50 -5.67 -5.04
C LEU A 228 -2.30 -7.16 -4.72
N TYR A 229 -1.81 -7.46 -3.53
CA TYR A 229 -1.32 -8.79 -3.15
C TYR A 229 -2.03 -9.30 -1.91
N ARG A 230 -1.96 -10.62 -1.68
CA ARG A 230 -2.65 -11.24 -0.55
C ARG A 230 -1.79 -11.20 0.72
N SER A 231 -2.50 -11.16 1.85
CA SER A 231 -1.98 -11.56 3.15
C SER A 231 -2.84 -12.70 3.68
N ILE A 232 -2.22 -13.75 4.23
CA ILE A 232 -2.91 -14.95 4.70
C ILE A 232 -2.67 -15.13 6.19
N VAL A 233 -3.74 -15.32 6.97
CA VAL A 233 -3.65 -15.60 8.41
C VAL A 233 -3.87 -17.10 8.64
N VAL A 234 -3.04 -17.70 9.48
CA VAL A 234 -3.16 -19.09 9.94
C VAL A 234 -3.13 -19.13 11.48
N SER A 235 -3.50 -20.27 12.06
CA SER A 235 -3.42 -20.50 13.51
C SER A 235 -1.96 -20.63 13.98
N GLY A 236 -1.68 -20.41 15.27
CA GLY A 236 -0.33 -20.55 15.82
C GLY A 236 0.21 -21.98 15.79
N GLY A 237 -0.68 -22.97 15.94
CA GLY A 237 -0.39 -24.39 15.80
C GLY A 237 -0.51 -24.93 14.37
N ALA A 238 -0.43 -24.08 13.35
CA ALA A 238 -0.62 -24.47 11.96
C ALA A 238 0.29 -25.65 11.55
N SER A 239 -0.32 -26.62 10.88
CA SER A 239 0.37 -27.76 10.27
C SER A 239 1.30 -27.32 9.14
N GLU A 240 2.24 -28.19 8.75
CA GLU A 240 3.09 -27.93 7.57
C GLU A 240 2.26 -27.73 6.29
N ALA A 241 1.10 -28.38 6.19
CA ALA A 241 0.18 -28.22 5.06
C ALA A 241 -0.47 -26.82 5.04
N GLU A 242 -0.91 -26.30 6.19
CA GLU A 242 -1.46 -24.95 6.30
C GLU A 242 -0.41 -23.87 6.04
N ILE A 243 0.81 -24.06 6.54
CA ILE A 243 1.95 -23.16 6.25
C ILE A 243 2.27 -23.18 4.75
N ALA A 244 2.30 -24.36 4.12
CA ALA A 244 2.53 -24.49 2.69
C ALA A 244 1.42 -23.83 1.87
N ASP A 245 0.16 -23.94 2.30
CA ASP A 245 -0.96 -23.27 1.64
C ASP A 245 -0.85 -21.75 1.70
N ALA A 246 -0.61 -21.20 2.89
CA ALA A 246 -0.43 -19.77 3.08
C ALA A 246 0.71 -19.22 2.21
N LEU A 247 1.86 -19.89 2.20
CA LEU A 247 3.02 -19.49 1.41
C LEU A 247 2.71 -19.48 -0.10
N ARG A 248 2.09 -20.54 -0.61
CA ARG A 248 1.74 -20.66 -2.03
C ARG A 248 0.73 -19.62 -2.47
N ARG A 249 -0.28 -19.32 -1.64
CA ARG A 249 -1.29 -18.29 -1.94
C ARG A 249 -0.70 -16.89 -1.95
N VAL A 250 0.26 -16.59 -1.08
CA VAL A 250 1.01 -15.32 -1.14
C VAL A 250 1.87 -15.25 -2.40
N TRP A 251 2.62 -16.30 -2.73
CA TRP A 251 3.42 -16.37 -3.97
C TRP A 251 2.57 -16.24 -5.24
N ALA A 252 1.45 -16.96 -5.31
CA ALA A 252 0.52 -16.88 -6.43
C ALA A 252 -0.11 -15.49 -6.57
N SER A 253 -0.20 -14.71 -5.48
CA SER A 253 -0.82 -13.39 -5.52
C SER A 253 -0.08 -12.39 -6.40
N VAL A 254 1.21 -12.61 -6.72
CA VAL A 254 1.92 -11.85 -7.76
C VAL A 254 1.11 -11.84 -9.05
N TRP A 255 0.52 -12.96 -9.42
CA TRP A 255 -0.16 -13.19 -10.69
C TRP A 255 -1.68 -13.00 -10.62
N LEU A 256 -2.18 -12.27 -9.61
CA LEU A 256 -3.56 -11.78 -9.65
C LEU A 256 -3.73 -10.85 -10.85
N SER A 257 -4.89 -10.90 -11.52
CA SER A 257 -5.14 -10.08 -12.71
C SER A 257 -4.93 -8.60 -12.41
N GLY A 258 -5.51 -8.06 -11.33
CA GLY A 258 -5.31 -6.66 -10.93
C GLY A 258 -3.83 -6.31 -10.68
N ALA A 259 -3.08 -7.21 -10.02
CA ALA A 259 -1.66 -7.00 -9.77
C ALA A 259 -0.82 -7.04 -11.07
N TYR A 260 -1.17 -7.92 -12.01
CA TYR A 260 -0.55 -7.98 -13.33
C TYR A 260 -0.83 -6.71 -14.12
N GLU A 261 -2.10 -6.31 -14.26
CA GLU A 261 -2.49 -5.11 -15.02
C GLU A 261 -1.82 -3.85 -14.47
N GLU A 262 -1.71 -3.73 -13.13
CA GLU A 262 -1.03 -2.61 -12.52
C GLU A 262 0.45 -2.57 -12.94
N ARG A 263 1.14 -3.70 -12.84
CA ARG A 263 2.56 -3.77 -13.23
C ARG A 263 2.77 -3.52 -14.71
N ASP A 264 1.88 -4.04 -15.57
CA ASP A 264 1.92 -3.78 -17.01
C ASP A 264 1.73 -2.28 -17.29
N TRP A 265 0.74 -1.63 -16.65
CA TRP A 265 0.49 -0.20 -16.77
C TRP A 265 1.76 0.62 -16.49
N TYR A 266 2.48 0.29 -15.41
CA TYR A 266 3.75 0.92 -15.03
C TYR A 266 4.98 0.41 -15.82
N ARG A 267 4.79 -0.47 -16.80
CA ARG A 267 5.85 -1.09 -17.62
C ARG A 267 6.91 -1.79 -16.77
N ILE A 268 6.50 -2.43 -15.68
CA ILE A 268 7.39 -3.22 -14.83
C ILE A 268 7.70 -4.53 -15.54
N ASP A 269 8.98 -4.89 -15.61
CA ASP A 269 9.37 -6.18 -16.16
C ASP A 269 8.92 -7.32 -15.22
N HIS A 270 7.87 -8.03 -15.63
CA HIS A 270 7.26 -9.11 -14.87
C HIS A 270 8.23 -10.27 -14.58
N ARG A 271 9.33 -10.42 -15.35
CA ARG A 271 10.35 -11.46 -15.15
C ARG A 271 11.24 -11.22 -13.94
N GLU A 272 11.40 -9.95 -13.58
CA GLU A 272 12.24 -9.53 -12.47
C GLU A 272 11.41 -9.27 -11.19
N VAL A 273 10.10 -9.53 -11.20
CA VAL A 273 9.24 -9.43 -10.02
C VAL A 273 9.31 -10.71 -9.19
N ALA A 274 9.67 -10.57 -7.92
CA ALA A 274 9.68 -11.66 -6.96
C ALA A 274 8.91 -11.35 -5.67
N MET A 275 8.41 -12.41 -5.05
CA MET A 275 7.62 -12.35 -3.83
C MET A 275 8.38 -12.92 -2.64
N GLY A 276 8.80 -12.01 -1.76
CA GLY A 276 9.22 -12.34 -0.41
C GLY A 276 7.99 -12.45 0.46
N VAL A 277 8.12 -13.09 1.61
CA VAL A 277 6.99 -13.26 2.53
C VAL A 277 7.40 -12.83 3.92
N LEU A 278 6.78 -11.77 4.43
CA LEU A 278 6.94 -11.29 5.79
C LEU A 278 6.00 -12.09 6.70
N ILE A 279 6.55 -12.89 7.61
CA ILE A 279 5.81 -13.76 8.52
C ILE A 279 5.91 -13.19 9.93
N GLN A 280 4.75 -12.89 10.53
CA GLN A 280 4.68 -12.19 11.81
C GLN A 280 3.64 -12.82 12.73
N PRO A 281 3.83 -12.73 14.06
CA PRO A 281 2.73 -12.96 14.98
C PRO A 281 1.62 -11.94 14.68
N PHE A 282 0.39 -12.42 14.62
CA PHE A 282 -0.79 -11.58 14.46
C PHE A 282 -1.02 -10.82 15.76
N VAL A 283 -1.30 -9.53 15.66
CA VAL A 283 -1.58 -8.68 16.83
C VAL A 283 -3.06 -8.83 17.18
N ASP A 284 -3.35 -9.75 18.11
CA ASP A 284 -4.69 -9.95 18.65
C ASP A 284 -5.07 -8.87 19.68
N GLY A 285 -6.38 -8.67 19.89
CA GLY A 285 -6.89 -7.74 20.90
C GLY A 285 -6.63 -6.26 20.58
N ALA A 286 -6.42 -5.90 19.31
CA ALA A 286 -6.38 -4.50 18.91
C ALA A 286 -7.75 -3.84 19.09
N VAL A 287 -7.75 -2.60 19.56
CA VAL A 287 -8.96 -1.80 19.78
C VAL A 287 -9.21 -0.82 18.63
N ALA A 288 -8.15 -0.47 17.90
CA ALA A 288 -8.22 0.34 16.70
C ALA A 288 -7.13 -0.04 15.71
N ASN A 289 -7.41 0.13 14.42
CA ASN A 289 -6.41 0.17 13.35
C ASN A 289 -6.42 1.54 12.69
N GLY A 290 -5.30 1.94 12.11
CA GLY A 290 -5.18 3.26 11.53
C GLY A 290 -4.09 3.42 10.49
N VAL A 291 -4.20 4.53 9.79
CA VAL A 291 -3.22 5.04 8.82
C VAL A 291 -2.88 6.46 9.21
N ALA A 292 -1.60 6.80 9.19
CA ALA A 292 -1.11 8.13 9.49
C ALA A 292 -0.14 8.60 8.41
N ILE A 293 -0.21 9.89 8.06
CA ILE A 293 0.72 10.53 7.13
C ILE A 293 1.51 11.60 7.87
N THR A 294 2.84 11.61 7.68
CA THR A 294 3.75 12.55 8.36
C THR A 294 3.71 13.98 7.78
N ALA A 295 2.64 14.35 7.09
CA ALA A 295 2.40 15.67 6.54
C ALA A 295 0.92 16.04 6.60
N ASN A 296 0.64 17.35 6.65
CA ASN A 296 -0.71 17.87 6.61
C ASN A 296 -1.17 17.90 5.14
N PRO A 297 -2.18 17.11 4.73
CA PRO A 297 -2.63 17.06 3.34
C PRO A 297 -3.46 18.27 2.92
N PHE A 298 -3.91 19.10 3.88
CA PHE A 298 -4.82 20.21 3.62
C PHE A 298 -4.08 21.53 3.35
N TYR A 299 -3.03 21.82 4.13
CA TYR A 299 -2.30 23.09 4.05
C TYR A 299 -0.79 22.89 4.30
N GLU A 300 0.04 23.18 3.29
CA GLU A 300 1.50 23.02 3.38
C GLU A 300 2.11 23.92 4.47
N ALA A 301 1.58 25.14 4.63
CA ALA A 301 2.07 26.13 5.60
C ALA A 301 1.73 25.80 7.07
N ARG A 302 0.92 24.76 7.31
CA ARG A 302 0.56 24.29 8.67
C ARG A 302 1.07 22.86 8.84
N PRO A 303 2.38 22.63 9.04
CA PRO A 303 2.92 21.29 9.14
C PRO A 303 2.28 20.53 10.30
N GLY A 304 1.93 19.28 10.04
CA GLY A 304 1.33 18.39 11.02
C GLY A 304 1.29 16.96 10.50
N TYR A 305 0.81 16.04 11.33
CA TYR A 305 0.56 14.64 10.99
C TYR A 305 -0.94 14.39 10.93
N PHE A 306 -1.41 13.81 9.84
CA PHE A 306 -2.82 13.47 9.67
C PHE A 306 -3.04 12.00 9.97
N ILE A 307 -4.00 11.69 10.84
CA ILE A 307 -4.24 10.34 11.35
C ILE A 307 -5.69 9.99 11.08
N ASN A 308 -5.91 8.81 10.50
CA ASN A 308 -7.20 8.14 10.43
C ASN A 308 -7.15 6.87 11.29
N ALA A 309 -8.14 6.67 12.15
CA ALA A 309 -8.31 5.45 12.94
C ALA A 309 -9.74 4.92 12.85
N GLN A 310 -9.89 3.60 12.94
CA GLN A 310 -11.18 2.93 12.96
C GLN A 310 -11.17 1.74 13.93
N ALA A 311 -12.34 1.39 14.45
CA ALA A 311 -12.53 0.16 15.20
C ALA A 311 -12.27 -1.06 14.28
N LEU A 312 -11.74 -2.15 14.85
CA LEU A 312 -11.46 -3.35 14.06
C LEU A 312 -12.68 -3.84 13.27
N GLY A 313 -12.43 -4.27 12.03
CA GLY A 313 -13.46 -4.73 11.10
C GLY A 313 -14.21 -3.60 10.39
N GLY A 314 -13.95 -2.33 10.73
CA GLY A 314 -14.40 -1.17 9.97
C GLY A 314 -13.36 -0.67 8.99
N SER A 315 -13.80 0.17 8.04
CA SER A 315 -12.91 0.78 7.05
C SER A 315 -12.21 2.02 7.60
N VAL A 316 -10.87 1.97 7.73
CA VAL A 316 -10.00 3.12 8.08
C VAL A 316 -10.03 4.23 7.02
N THR A 317 -10.46 3.86 5.82
CA THR A 317 -10.49 4.69 4.61
C THR A 317 -11.87 5.31 4.35
N GLY A 318 -12.88 5.03 5.19
CA GLY A 318 -14.27 5.42 4.98
C GLY A 318 -14.94 4.86 3.71
N ALA A 319 -14.43 3.78 3.14
CA ALA A 319 -14.97 3.15 1.91
C ALA A 319 -16.23 2.29 2.15
N GLY A 320 -16.61 2.07 3.41
CA GLY A 320 -17.75 1.23 3.80
C GLY A 320 -19.11 1.94 3.83
N GLY A 321 -19.35 2.95 3.00
CA GLY A 321 -20.57 3.77 3.02
C GLY A 321 -20.54 4.86 4.10
N ASP A 322 -21.53 4.88 5.01
CA ASP A 322 -21.65 5.91 6.07
C ASP A 322 -20.60 5.79 7.20
N GLU A 323 -19.64 4.87 7.08
CA GLU A 323 -18.58 4.69 8.08
C GLU A 323 -17.56 5.84 8.04
N ILE A 324 -17.73 6.81 8.93
CA ILE A 324 -16.74 7.86 9.15
C ILE A 324 -15.65 7.32 10.11
N PRO A 325 -14.35 7.37 9.74
CA PRO A 325 -13.25 7.06 10.66
C PRO A 325 -13.04 8.20 11.66
N GLU A 326 -12.39 7.91 12.79
CA GLU A 326 -11.88 8.96 13.66
C GLU A 326 -10.66 9.61 13.02
N GLN A 327 -10.65 10.95 12.95
CA GLN A 327 -9.59 11.68 12.28
C GLN A 327 -9.00 12.75 13.19
N HIS A 328 -7.67 12.80 13.21
CA HIS A 328 -6.91 13.77 13.99
C HIS A 328 -5.86 14.45 13.13
N LEU A 329 -5.58 15.71 13.45
CA LEU A 329 -4.43 16.44 12.95
C LEU A 329 -3.55 16.83 14.13
N ILE A 330 -2.30 16.39 14.12
CA ILE A 330 -1.30 16.74 15.12
C ILE A 330 -0.39 17.79 14.51
N TYR A 331 -0.59 19.07 14.84
CA TYR A 331 0.26 20.13 14.33
C TYR A 331 1.64 20.10 14.98
N THR A 332 2.67 20.35 14.18
CA THR A 332 4.08 20.26 14.61
C THR A 332 4.82 21.61 14.47
N TYR A 333 4.09 22.71 14.31
CA TYR A 333 4.67 24.06 14.19
C TYR A 333 4.76 24.81 15.53
N ALA A 334 4.08 24.33 16.57
CA ALA A 334 4.02 25.03 17.86
C ALA A 334 5.30 24.81 18.67
N ASP A 335 5.77 25.85 19.34
CA ASP A 335 7.00 25.82 20.16
C ASP A 335 6.77 25.09 21.50
N ASP A 336 5.54 25.06 22.02
CA ASP A 336 5.19 24.49 23.34
C ASP A 336 4.78 23.00 23.29
N GLY A 337 5.01 22.33 22.15
CA GLY A 337 4.61 20.93 21.91
C GLY A 337 3.54 20.79 20.84
N PRO A 338 3.13 19.54 20.51
CA PRO A 338 2.14 19.32 19.46
C PRO A 338 0.74 19.82 19.87
N GLU A 339 0.05 20.47 18.93
CA GLU A 339 -1.36 20.84 19.07
C GLU A 339 -2.23 19.75 18.44
N LEU A 340 -3.19 19.21 19.21
CA LEU A 340 -4.07 18.11 18.80
C LEU A 340 -5.43 18.65 18.36
N GLU A 341 -5.81 18.42 17.10
CA GLU A 341 -7.12 18.77 16.56
C GLU A 341 -7.90 17.50 16.18
N LEU A 342 -9.09 17.32 16.78
CA LEU A 342 -10.06 16.31 16.37
C LEU A 342 -10.85 16.82 15.17
N VAL A 343 -10.70 16.17 14.02
CA VAL A 343 -11.39 16.52 12.77
C VAL A 343 -12.75 15.83 12.70
N SER A 344 -12.83 14.55 13.08
CA SER A 344 -14.08 13.78 13.07
C SER A 344 -14.02 12.60 14.04
N ARG A 345 -15.18 12.16 14.53
CA ARG A 345 -15.32 10.99 15.41
C ARG A 345 -15.69 9.76 14.58
N SER A 346 -15.21 8.60 15.02
CA SER A 346 -15.64 7.35 14.42
C SER A 346 -17.14 7.10 14.66
N THR A 347 -17.84 6.71 13.60
CA THR A 347 -19.22 6.20 13.67
C THR A 347 -19.33 4.84 14.38
N ARG A 348 -18.22 4.12 14.52
CA ARG A 348 -18.11 2.82 15.22
C ARG A 348 -17.53 2.95 16.63
N GLY A 349 -17.33 4.18 17.11
CA GLY A 349 -16.78 4.45 18.45
C GLY A 349 -17.83 4.52 19.56
N ASP A 350 -19.12 4.33 19.26
CA ASP A 350 -20.24 4.47 20.21
C ASP A 350 -20.19 5.80 21.01
N GLY A 351 -19.73 6.87 20.36
CA GLY A 351 -19.56 8.21 20.95
C GLY A 351 -18.24 8.42 21.72
N ALA A 352 -17.49 7.36 22.02
CA ALA A 352 -16.14 7.42 22.60
C ALA A 352 -15.07 7.67 21.52
N LEU A 353 -13.92 8.19 21.94
CA LEU A 353 -12.76 8.31 21.07
C LEU A 353 -12.02 6.97 20.99
N LEU A 354 -11.60 6.61 19.78
CA LEU A 354 -10.74 5.48 19.51
C LEU A 354 -9.30 5.76 19.91
N LEU A 355 -8.85 7.01 19.79
CA LEU A 355 -7.53 7.49 20.19
C LEU A 355 -7.67 8.61 21.23
N GLY A 356 -7.19 8.36 22.44
CA GLY A 356 -7.01 9.38 23.47
C GLY A 356 -5.67 10.10 23.30
N GLU A 357 -5.47 11.15 24.10
CA GLU A 357 -4.23 11.92 24.14
C GLU A 357 -2.97 11.04 24.34
N PRO A 358 -2.95 10.02 25.21
CA PRO A 358 -1.77 9.14 25.34
C PRO A 358 -1.41 8.39 24.06
N GLU A 359 -2.39 7.93 23.28
CA GLU A 359 -2.13 7.25 22.01
C GLU A 359 -1.70 8.24 20.91
N LEU A 360 -2.29 9.43 20.89
CA LEU A 360 -1.89 10.50 19.96
C LEU A 360 -0.44 10.95 20.21
N MET A 361 -0.01 11.03 21.46
CA MET A 361 1.38 11.36 21.80
C MET A 361 2.35 10.23 21.42
N GLN A 362 1.98 8.97 21.64
CA GLN A 362 2.76 7.82 21.14
C GLN A 362 2.91 7.87 19.60
N LEU A 363 1.82 8.18 18.88
CA LEU A 363 1.85 8.37 17.43
C LEU A 363 2.71 9.55 17.03
N HIS A 364 2.59 10.71 17.68
CA HIS A 364 3.42 11.89 17.41
C HIS A 364 4.91 11.53 17.44
N ASP A 365 5.36 10.88 18.51
CA ASP A 365 6.77 10.51 18.68
C ASP A 365 7.25 9.50 17.63
N ALA A 366 6.43 8.49 17.34
CA ALA A 366 6.75 7.49 16.32
C ALA A 366 6.83 8.12 14.93
N LEU A 367 5.81 8.90 14.55
CA LEU A 367 5.72 9.57 13.25
C LEU A 367 6.85 10.57 13.04
N ARG A 368 7.25 11.30 14.08
CA ARG A 368 8.39 12.22 14.02
C ARG A 368 9.70 11.50 13.75
N ARG A 369 9.95 10.37 14.43
CA ARG A 369 11.16 9.55 14.20
C ARG A 369 11.18 8.97 12.79
N LEU A 370 10.04 8.43 12.34
CA LEU A 370 9.90 7.85 11.00
C LEU A 370 10.10 8.90 9.92
N ASP A 371 9.47 10.07 10.04
CA ASP A 371 9.62 11.16 9.08
C ASP A 371 11.07 11.62 8.97
N PHE A 372 11.71 11.87 10.11
CA PHE A 372 13.10 12.32 10.15
C PHE A 372 14.08 11.31 9.55
N ALA A 373 13.87 10.01 9.80
CA ALA A 373 14.78 8.98 9.33
C ALA A 373 14.54 8.55 7.87
N LEU A 374 13.28 8.46 7.43
CA LEU A 374 12.92 7.82 6.16
C LEU A 374 12.71 8.80 5.01
N THR A 375 12.15 9.98 5.28
CA THR A 375 11.88 10.97 4.21
C THR A 375 13.17 11.41 3.49
N PRO A 376 14.32 11.67 4.16
CA PRO A 376 15.57 11.95 3.46
C PRO A 376 16.06 10.80 2.57
N TYR A 377 15.86 9.56 3.00
CA TYR A 377 16.22 8.37 2.22
C TYR A 377 15.41 8.26 0.92
N TRP A 378 14.16 8.72 0.95
CA TRP A 378 13.26 8.76 -0.22
C TRP A 378 13.25 10.10 -0.95
N SER A 379 14.26 10.96 -0.76
CA SER A 379 14.35 12.26 -1.41
C SER A 379 14.09 12.16 -2.93
N GLY A 380 13.21 13.02 -3.43
CA GLY A 380 12.75 13.04 -4.83
C GLY A 380 11.67 12.01 -5.17
N ARG A 381 11.37 11.05 -4.29
CA ARG A 381 10.26 10.08 -4.42
C ARG A 381 9.14 10.30 -3.42
N ALA A 382 9.45 10.83 -2.23
CA ALA A 382 8.50 11.13 -1.18
C ALA A 382 8.85 12.42 -0.44
N ASN A 383 7.83 13.04 0.17
CA ASN A 383 7.97 14.19 1.06
C ASN A 383 7.31 13.95 2.43
N SER A 384 6.87 12.72 2.67
CA SER A 384 6.22 12.24 3.88
C SER A 384 6.27 10.70 3.93
N VAL A 385 5.83 10.13 5.04
CA VAL A 385 5.72 8.70 5.29
C VAL A 385 4.26 8.35 5.50
N ASP A 386 3.78 7.31 4.82
CA ASP A 386 2.50 6.65 5.08
C ASP A 386 2.72 5.48 6.05
N VAL A 387 2.07 5.53 7.21
CA VAL A 387 2.30 4.63 8.34
C VAL A 387 1.03 3.88 8.69
N GLU A 388 1.05 2.56 8.61
CA GLU A 388 -0.02 1.70 9.13
C GLU A 388 0.25 1.34 10.59
N PHE A 389 -0.75 1.46 11.45
CA PHE A 389 -0.62 1.15 12.88
C PHE A 389 -1.85 0.44 13.47
N LEU A 390 -1.66 -0.14 14.65
CA LEU A 390 -2.71 -0.64 15.53
C LEU A 390 -2.55 -0.03 16.91
N VAL A 391 -3.65 0.07 17.65
CA VAL A 391 -3.64 0.24 19.10
C VAL A 391 -4.03 -1.10 19.72
N ALA A 392 -3.14 -1.70 20.51
CA ALA A 392 -3.34 -3.05 21.03
C ALA A 392 -2.97 -3.18 22.51
N GLY A 393 -3.53 -4.20 23.15
CA GLY A 393 -3.27 -4.51 24.56
C GLY A 393 -4.07 -3.64 25.53
N ALA A 394 -4.08 -4.07 26.81
CA ALA A 394 -4.74 -3.33 27.88
C ALA A 394 -4.05 -1.97 28.18
N ASP A 395 -2.77 -1.86 27.85
CA ASP A 395 -1.97 -0.64 27.93
C ASP A 395 -2.12 0.27 26.70
N ARG A 396 -2.96 -0.12 25.72
CA ARG A 396 -3.29 0.66 24.51
C ARG A 396 -2.03 1.16 23.78
N ARG A 397 -1.10 0.23 23.56
CA ARG A 397 0.18 0.51 22.91
C ARG A 397 -0.01 0.70 21.42
N VAL A 398 0.64 1.72 20.85
CA VAL A 398 0.74 1.91 19.41
C VAL A 398 1.77 0.95 18.82
N VAL A 399 1.35 0.12 17.87
CA VAL A 399 2.19 -0.85 17.16
C VAL A 399 2.23 -0.46 15.68
N ILE A 400 3.42 -0.21 15.16
CA ILE A 400 3.64 0.12 13.75
C ILE A 400 3.69 -1.17 12.93
N LEU A 401 2.82 -1.25 11.93
CA LEU A 401 2.71 -2.40 11.02
C LEU A 401 3.52 -2.21 9.75
N GLN A 402 3.66 -0.96 9.28
CA GLN A 402 4.29 -0.64 8.01
C GLN A 402 4.63 0.86 7.96
N ALA A 403 5.68 1.23 7.23
CA ALA A 403 6.04 2.61 6.93
C ALA A 403 6.51 2.71 5.48
N ARG A 404 5.83 3.51 4.66
CA ARG A 404 6.01 3.59 3.20
C ARG A 404 6.33 5.01 2.75
N PRO A 405 7.06 5.19 1.62
CA PRO A 405 7.18 6.50 1.00
C PRO A 405 5.81 7.04 0.57
N PHE A 406 5.50 8.29 0.91
CA PHE A 406 4.31 8.97 0.43
C PHE A 406 4.59 10.39 -0.06
N CYS A 407 3.89 10.79 -1.12
CA CYS A 407 3.99 12.13 -1.67
C CYS A 407 2.68 12.90 -1.53
N VAL A 408 2.65 13.88 -0.61
CA VAL A 408 1.57 14.86 -0.55
C VAL A 408 1.75 15.88 -1.66
N ARG A 409 0.71 16.07 -2.47
CA ARG A 409 0.66 17.10 -3.52
C ARG A 409 -0.29 18.21 -3.10
N TYR A 410 0.20 19.44 -3.11
CA TYR A 410 -0.58 20.63 -2.80
C TYR A 410 -1.05 21.32 -4.09
N THR A 411 -2.32 21.72 -4.13
CA THR A 411 -2.84 22.65 -5.15
C THR A 411 -2.40 24.08 -4.84
N GLU A 412 -2.55 25.01 -5.79
CA GLU A 412 -2.11 26.41 -5.64
C GLU A 412 -2.65 27.08 -4.37
N GLY A 413 -3.93 26.84 -4.03
CA GLY A 413 -4.54 27.37 -2.80
C GLY A 413 -4.06 26.73 -1.49
N GLN A 414 -3.38 25.58 -1.57
CA GLN A 414 -2.89 24.82 -0.41
C GLN A 414 -1.39 25.02 -0.16
N ARG A 415 -0.65 25.60 -1.13
CA ARG A 415 0.80 25.83 -1.03
C ARG A 415 1.15 26.94 -0.06
N ALA A 416 2.35 26.84 0.52
CA ALA A 416 2.94 27.95 1.26
C ALA A 416 3.34 29.08 0.29
N ARG A 417 3.02 30.34 0.63
CA ARG A 417 3.23 31.53 -0.23
C ARG A 417 4.68 31.75 -0.70
N HIS A 418 5.66 31.11 -0.07
CA HIS A 418 7.09 31.25 -0.37
C HIS A 418 7.71 30.02 -1.06
N HIS A 419 6.95 28.96 -1.33
CA HIS A 419 7.41 27.81 -2.09
C HIS A 419 7.09 28.01 -3.57
N ALA A 420 8.09 28.47 -4.36
CA ALA A 420 8.02 28.49 -5.82
C ALA A 420 7.80 27.08 -6.39
N GLU A 421 7.34 26.99 -7.65
CA GLU A 421 7.10 25.72 -8.38
C GLU A 421 8.28 24.76 -8.24
N ARG A 422 8.14 23.79 -7.33
CA ARG A 422 9.03 22.64 -7.24
C ARG A 422 8.34 21.46 -7.92
N GLY A 423 9.14 20.55 -8.47
CA GLY A 423 8.66 19.36 -9.20
C GLY A 423 7.66 18.51 -8.40
N ALA A 424 7.11 17.46 -9.03
CA ALA A 424 5.94 16.71 -8.56
C ALA A 424 5.99 16.14 -7.12
N CYS A 425 7.17 16.04 -6.50
CA CYS A 425 7.34 15.72 -5.08
C CYS A 425 8.50 16.53 -4.45
N PRO A 426 8.26 17.76 -3.95
CA PRO A 426 9.33 18.61 -3.46
C PRO A 426 9.92 18.06 -2.14
N PRO A 427 11.26 18.03 -1.99
CA PRO A 427 11.87 17.67 -0.72
C PRO A 427 11.47 18.68 0.35
N ARG A 428 11.09 18.17 1.53
CA ARG A 428 10.72 18.99 2.68
C ARG A 428 11.99 19.57 3.31
N ALA A 429 12.02 20.88 3.51
CA ALA A 429 13.08 21.50 4.30
C ALA A 429 12.81 21.18 5.77
N TYR A 430 13.62 20.33 6.38
CA TYR A 430 13.62 20.17 7.82
C TYR A 430 14.22 21.44 8.44
N PRO A 431 13.57 22.06 9.45
CA PRO A 431 14.30 23.01 10.28
C PRO A 431 15.52 22.29 10.86
N PRO A 432 16.68 22.96 11.01
CA PRO A 432 17.85 22.34 11.62
C PRO A 432 17.45 21.76 12.97
N ALA A 433 17.87 20.51 13.25
CA ALA A 433 17.63 19.87 14.52
C ALA A 433 18.03 20.85 15.64
N ARG A 434 17.06 21.32 16.43
CA ARG A 434 17.39 22.06 17.64
C ARG A 434 18.09 21.06 18.58
N PRO A 435 19.31 21.37 19.05
CA PRO A 435 20.15 20.45 19.82
C PRO A 435 19.51 19.99 21.13
#